data_AF-A0A7U2F3H3-F1
#
_entry.id   AF-A0A7U2F3H3-F1
#
_cell.length_a   1.000
_cell.length_b   1.000
_cell.length_c   1.000
_cell.angle_alpha   90.00
_cell.angle_beta   90.00
_cell.angle_gamma   90.00
#
_symmetry.space_group_name_H-M   'P 1'
#
loop_
_entity.id
_entity.type
_entity.pdbx_description
1 polymer ?
#
loop_
_entity_poly.entity_id
_entity_poly.type
_entity_poly.pdbx_seq_one_letter_code
_entity_poly.pdbx_strand_id
1 'polypeptide(L)'
;MAPAYIGKDFLVKNVLKPDDIDTHPLRNAIAGWAHFAPHLLEMAAMQQRLEVSRAMEEIKKLIVASPVRIDNVVCLALGKLYWDTSLKENACGQFLLAWAIAGAVAEHKESTAAIPIVVFGPDYDIAACHLLAYLPHLIHISSSPYKYLSMMPNTLVICIGIPVFTPAYEIMADCLFPSGPAALMCIELPEQPWHVQGLISLCDPLVPRVAKILEQYEVGWLGDFVPKVQDSGLKELQWLRNVVWYSRKR
;
A
#
# COMPACT_ATOMS: atom_id res chain seq x y z
N MET A 1 -1.55 13.62 -24.93
CA MET A 1 -2.95 13.59 -24.46
C MET A 1 -2.89 13.52 -22.94
N ALA A 2 -3.47 14.48 -22.23
CA ALA A 2 -3.62 14.39 -20.78
C ALA A 2 -4.70 13.35 -20.46
N PRO A 3 -4.53 12.47 -19.44
CA PRO A 3 -5.58 11.55 -19.03
C PRO A 3 -6.79 12.35 -18.54
N ALA A 4 -7.99 11.94 -18.96
CA ALA A 4 -9.23 12.59 -18.56
C ALA A 4 -9.46 12.39 -17.06
N TYR A 5 -9.44 13.49 -16.31
CA TYR A 5 -9.72 13.50 -14.88
C TYR A 5 -11.19 13.16 -14.64
N ILE A 6 -11.47 11.97 -14.12
CA ILE A 6 -12.83 11.59 -13.72
C ILE A 6 -13.09 12.18 -12.34
N GLY A 7 -13.92 13.22 -12.32
CA GLY A 7 -14.23 13.96 -11.10
C GLY A 7 -14.86 13.10 -10.00
N LYS A 8 -14.55 13.49 -8.75
CA LYS A 8 -15.01 12.91 -7.48
C LYS A 8 -16.51 12.59 -7.41
N ASP A 9 -17.35 13.37 -8.10
CA ASP A 9 -18.81 13.20 -8.10
C ASP A 9 -19.28 11.97 -8.91
N PHE A 10 -18.46 11.51 -9.85
CA PHE A 10 -18.73 10.28 -10.61
C PHE A 10 -18.44 9.02 -9.76
N LEU A 11 -17.41 9.08 -8.92
CA LEU A 11 -16.98 7.98 -8.07
C LEU A 11 -17.91 7.76 -6.88
N VAL A 12 -18.45 8.82 -6.26
CA VAL A 12 -19.34 8.71 -5.09
C VAL A 12 -20.75 8.23 -5.46
N LYS A 13 -21.23 8.53 -6.68
CA LYS A 13 -22.58 8.14 -7.13
C LYS A 13 -22.67 6.73 -7.73
N ASN A 14 -21.54 6.09 -8.07
CA ASN A 14 -21.53 4.83 -8.82
C ASN A 14 -20.78 3.68 -8.11
N VAL A 15 -20.59 3.75 -6.78
CA VAL A 15 -20.20 2.56 -6.01
C VAL A 15 -21.40 1.63 -5.97
N LEU A 16 -21.47 0.72 -6.94
CA LEU A 16 -22.51 -0.31 -7.02
C LEU A 16 -22.37 -1.22 -5.81
N LYS A 17 -23.44 -1.38 -5.03
CA LYS A 17 -23.52 -2.49 -4.09
C LYS A 17 -23.69 -3.79 -4.90
N PRO A 18 -23.21 -4.94 -4.40
CA PRO A 18 -23.38 -6.23 -5.09
C PRO A 18 -24.83 -6.50 -5.51
N ASP A 19 -25.80 -6.07 -4.70
CA ASP A 19 -27.23 -6.30 -4.92
C ASP A 19 -27.88 -5.30 -5.91
N ASP A 20 -27.19 -4.20 -6.25
CA ASP A 20 -27.68 -3.18 -7.18
C ASP A 20 -27.35 -3.52 -8.65
N ILE A 21 -26.56 -4.57 -8.89
CA ILE A 21 -26.03 -4.94 -10.22
C ILE A 21 -27.15 -5.33 -11.20
N ASP A 22 -28.21 -5.99 -10.73
CA ASP A 22 -29.27 -6.49 -11.61
C ASP A 22 -30.27 -5.43 -12.08
N THR A 23 -30.34 -4.30 -11.37
CA THR A 23 -31.32 -3.23 -11.63
C THR A 23 -30.70 -1.93 -12.13
N HIS A 24 -29.37 -1.80 -12.12
CA HIS A 24 -28.71 -0.55 -12.50
C HIS A 24 -28.74 -0.29 -14.02
N PRO A 25 -29.04 0.93 -14.48
CA PRO A 25 -29.05 1.30 -15.90
C PRO A 25 -27.68 1.16 -16.62
N LEU A 26 -26.61 0.88 -15.86
CA LEU A 26 -25.29 0.52 -16.41
C LEU A 26 -25.18 -0.95 -16.85
N ARG A 27 -26.25 -1.74 -16.72
CA ARG A 27 -26.32 -3.11 -17.24
C ARG A 27 -26.08 -3.18 -18.76
N ASN A 28 -26.40 -2.12 -19.50
CA ASN A 28 -26.08 -2.04 -20.94
C ASN A 28 -24.63 -1.60 -21.23
N ALA A 29 -23.88 -1.13 -20.21
CA ALA A 29 -22.43 -0.97 -20.28
C ALA A 29 -21.67 -2.30 -20.04
N ILE A 30 -22.39 -3.43 -19.81
CA ILE A 30 -21.83 -4.77 -19.61
C ILE A 30 -21.14 -5.34 -20.86
N ALA A 31 -21.36 -4.77 -22.05
CA ALA A 31 -20.51 -5.06 -23.21
C ALA A 31 -19.02 -4.66 -22.96
N GLY A 32 -18.76 -3.73 -22.03
CA GLY A 32 -17.42 -3.38 -21.56
C GLY A 32 -16.83 -4.34 -20.53
N TRP A 33 -17.60 -5.27 -19.96
CA TRP A 33 -17.11 -6.19 -18.91
C TRP A 33 -16.21 -7.30 -19.44
N ALA A 34 -16.38 -7.70 -20.70
CA ALA A 34 -15.46 -8.63 -21.35
C ALA A 34 -14.01 -8.09 -21.37
N HIS A 35 -13.85 -6.76 -21.37
CA HIS A 35 -12.54 -6.11 -21.29
C HIS A 35 -11.91 -6.20 -19.89
N PHE A 36 -12.72 -6.28 -18.82
CA PHE A 36 -12.25 -6.26 -17.44
C PHE A 36 -12.11 -7.65 -16.81
N ALA A 37 -12.79 -8.67 -17.33
CA ALA A 37 -12.70 -10.04 -16.83
C ALA A 37 -11.26 -10.59 -16.73
N PRO A 38 -10.34 -10.32 -17.70
CA PRO A 38 -8.94 -10.72 -17.56
C PRO A 38 -8.24 -10.08 -16.36
N HIS A 39 -8.53 -8.81 -16.06
CA HIS A 39 -7.94 -8.08 -14.94
C HIS A 39 -8.43 -8.60 -13.58
N LEU A 40 -9.71 -9.00 -13.49
CA LEU A 40 -10.26 -9.65 -12.30
C LEU A 40 -9.61 -11.01 -12.03
N LEU A 41 -9.39 -11.82 -13.06
CA LEU A 41 -8.70 -13.12 -12.94
C LEU A 41 -7.24 -12.95 -12.54
N GLU A 42 -6.54 -11.98 -13.14
CA GLU A 42 -5.15 -11.63 -12.79
C GLU A 42 -5.05 -11.17 -11.33
N MET A 43 -6.02 -10.39 -10.84
CA MET A 43 -6.08 -9.98 -9.43
C MET A 43 -6.36 -11.14 -8.49
N ALA A 44 -7.32 -12.01 -8.79
CA ALA A 44 -7.60 -13.19 -7.96
C ALA A 44 -6.35 -14.09 -7.89
N ALA A 45 -5.65 -14.27 -9.02
CA ALA A 45 -4.38 -15.00 -9.04
C ALA A 45 -3.28 -14.29 -8.24
N MET A 46 -3.19 -12.95 -8.32
CA MET A 46 -2.22 -12.18 -7.52
C MET A 46 -2.52 -12.25 -6.02
N GLN A 47 -3.79 -12.13 -5.65
CA GLN A 47 -4.26 -12.26 -4.26
C GLN A 47 -3.91 -13.65 -3.74
N GLN A 48 -4.28 -14.72 -4.46
CA GLN A 48 -3.97 -16.08 -4.06
C GLN A 48 -2.45 -16.30 -3.92
N ARG A 49 -1.65 -15.80 -4.88
CA ARG A 49 -0.18 -15.86 -4.81
C ARG A 49 0.37 -15.12 -3.59
N LEU A 50 -0.18 -13.96 -3.26
CA LEU A 50 0.19 -13.20 -2.06
C LEU A 50 -0.16 -13.97 -0.79
N GLU A 51 -1.40 -14.47 -0.68
CA GLU A 51 -1.89 -15.17 0.51
C GLU A 51 -1.04 -16.41 0.87
N VAL A 52 -0.56 -17.14 -0.13
CA VAL A 52 0.29 -18.33 0.07
C VAL A 52 1.79 -18.03 0.00
N SER A 53 2.17 -16.76 -0.12
CA SER A 53 3.59 -16.38 -0.21
C SER A 53 4.27 -16.42 1.15
N ARG A 54 5.55 -16.81 1.15
CA ARG A 54 6.44 -16.68 2.30
C ARG A 54 6.47 -15.26 2.86
N ALA A 55 6.44 -14.24 2.00
CA ALA A 55 6.41 -12.85 2.43
C ALA A 55 5.18 -12.53 3.29
N MET A 56 4.00 -13.02 2.91
CA MET A 56 2.79 -12.84 3.71
C MET A 56 2.84 -13.63 5.02
N GLU A 57 3.47 -14.82 5.05
CA GLU A 57 3.73 -15.54 6.31
C GLU A 57 4.62 -14.74 7.26
N GLU A 58 5.70 -14.12 6.75
CA GLU A 58 6.58 -13.25 7.54
C GLU A 58 5.86 -12.00 8.03
N ILE A 59 5.05 -11.35 7.18
CA ILE A 59 4.20 -10.22 7.58
C ILE A 59 3.26 -10.62 8.72
N LYS A 60 2.60 -11.79 8.64
CA LYS A 60 1.74 -12.29 9.71
C LYS A 60 2.50 -12.46 11.02
N LYS A 61 3.72 -13.02 10.99
CA LYS A 61 4.58 -13.12 12.19
C LYS A 61 4.92 -11.74 12.77
N LEU A 62 5.24 -10.77 11.92
CA LEU A 62 5.56 -9.41 12.33
C LEU A 62 4.35 -8.68 12.94
N ILE A 63 3.15 -8.89 12.40
CA ILE A 63 1.89 -8.39 12.97
C ILE A 63 1.68 -8.94 14.38
N VAL A 64 1.86 -10.25 14.58
CA VAL A 64 1.72 -10.91 15.89
C VAL A 64 2.80 -10.44 16.88
N ALA A 65 4.03 -10.23 16.39
CA ALA A 65 5.14 -9.77 17.21
C ALA A 65 5.08 -8.27 17.54
N SER A 66 4.29 -7.48 16.80
CA SER A 66 4.18 -6.04 16.98
C SER A 66 3.76 -5.70 18.42
N PRO A 67 4.56 -4.93 19.17
CA PRO A 67 4.24 -4.60 20.55
C PRO A 67 3.15 -3.52 20.66
N VAL A 68 2.86 -2.83 19.56
CA VAL A 68 1.83 -1.79 19.47
C VAL A 68 0.66 -2.32 18.63
N ARG A 69 -0.54 -2.00 19.08
CA ARG A 69 -1.79 -2.34 18.39
C ARG A 69 -1.93 -1.53 17.10
N ILE A 70 -2.19 -2.22 15.98
CA ILE A 70 -2.48 -1.59 14.68
C ILE A 70 -3.99 -1.47 14.52
N ASP A 71 -4.56 -0.27 14.59
CA ASP A 71 -6.02 -0.03 14.50
C ASP A 71 -6.51 0.41 13.12
N ASN A 72 -5.60 0.88 12.26
CA ASN A 72 -5.92 1.28 10.89
C ASN A 72 -4.71 1.09 9.98
N VAL A 73 -4.96 0.92 8.69
CA VAL A 73 -3.93 0.89 7.65
C VAL A 73 -4.06 2.15 6.80
N VAL A 74 -2.94 2.85 6.59
CA VAL A 74 -2.86 4.00 5.69
C VAL A 74 -1.84 3.70 4.60
N CYS A 75 -2.25 3.78 3.34
CA CYS A 75 -1.36 3.58 2.21
C CYS A 75 -1.09 4.91 1.48
N LEU A 76 0.17 5.33 1.48
CA LEU A 76 0.66 6.58 0.90
C LEU A 76 1.20 6.28 -0.50
N ALA A 77 0.40 6.58 -1.51
CA ALA A 77 0.50 6.10 -2.90
C ALA A 77 -0.16 4.74 -3.11
N LEU A 78 -1.06 4.68 -4.11
CA LEU A 78 -1.53 3.43 -4.67
C LEU A 78 -0.90 3.18 -6.01
N GLY A 79 -0.51 1.94 -6.20
CA GLY A 79 -0.12 1.44 -7.50
C GLY A 79 0.89 0.32 -7.35
N LYS A 80 1.98 0.50 -8.08
CA LYS A 80 3.01 -0.48 -8.29
C LYS A 80 3.81 -0.75 -7.03
N LEU A 81 3.97 -2.02 -6.69
CA LEU A 81 4.91 -2.47 -5.66
C LEU A 81 6.35 -2.37 -6.14
N TYR A 82 6.55 -2.28 -7.46
CA TYR A 82 7.85 -2.19 -8.09
C TYR A 82 7.84 -1.24 -9.30
N TRP A 83 8.91 -0.47 -9.50
CA TRP A 83 8.95 0.57 -10.55
C TRP A 83 9.03 0.02 -11.98
N ASP A 84 9.22 -1.28 -12.15
CA ASP A 84 9.28 -1.89 -13.47
C ASP A 84 7.94 -1.81 -14.21
N THR A 85 7.95 -1.07 -15.32
CA THR A 85 6.80 -0.88 -16.20
C THR A 85 6.53 -2.08 -17.10
N SER A 86 7.45 -3.04 -17.21
CA SER A 86 7.26 -4.26 -18.00
C SER A 86 6.31 -5.26 -17.36
N LEU A 87 6.12 -5.18 -16.03
CA LEU A 87 5.20 -6.02 -15.29
C LEU A 87 3.80 -5.38 -15.31
N LYS A 88 2.89 -5.95 -16.11
CA LYS A 88 1.47 -5.54 -16.16
C LYS A 88 0.72 -5.82 -14.84
N GLU A 89 1.21 -6.78 -14.05
CA GLU A 89 0.63 -7.28 -12.78
C GLU A 89 0.63 -6.25 -11.61
N ASN A 90 0.85 -4.97 -11.88
CA ASN A 90 1.38 -4.05 -10.87
C ASN A 90 0.43 -2.90 -10.49
N ALA A 91 -0.72 -2.74 -11.16
CA ALA A 91 -1.59 -1.58 -10.90
C ALA A 91 -2.32 -1.62 -9.54
N CYS A 92 -2.63 -2.82 -9.01
CA CYS A 92 -3.42 -2.98 -7.78
C CYS A 92 -2.67 -3.70 -6.64
N GLY A 93 -1.37 -3.93 -6.77
CA GLY A 93 -0.72 -4.85 -5.86
C GLY A 93 -0.44 -4.28 -4.46
N GLN A 94 -0.11 -2.98 -4.33
CA GLN A 94 -0.04 -2.34 -3.00
C GLN A 94 -1.38 -2.37 -2.29
N PHE A 95 -2.44 -2.26 -3.07
CA PHE A 95 -3.79 -2.36 -2.58
C PHE A 95 -4.07 -3.78 -2.04
N LEU A 96 -3.82 -4.84 -2.82
CA LEU A 96 -4.02 -6.23 -2.40
C LEU A 96 -3.21 -6.56 -1.15
N LEU A 97 -2.00 -6.00 -1.07
CA LEU A 97 -1.15 -6.10 0.11
C LEU A 97 -1.77 -5.42 1.34
N ALA A 98 -2.25 -4.18 1.20
CA ALA A 98 -2.92 -3.47 2.28
C ALA A 98 -4.17 -4.22 2.77
N TRP A 99 -4.92 -4.80 1.85
CA TRP A 99 -6.10 -5.62 2.14
C TRP A 99 -5.73 -6.90 2.89
N ALA A 100 -4.75 -7.66 2.41
CA ALA A 100 -4.29 -8.88 3.06
C ALA A 100 -3.73 -8.61 4.48
N ILE A 101 -3.00 -7.50 4.65
CA ILE A 101 -2.53 -7.04 5.96
C ILE A 101 -3.69 -6.70 6.88
N ALA A 102 -4.68 -5.95 6.40
CA ALA A 102 -5.85 -5.59 7.21
C ALA A 102 -6.62 -6.83 7.68
N GLY A 103 -6.77 -7.84 6.81
CA GLY A 103 -7.35 -9.14 7.17
C GLY A 103 -6.53 -9.85 8.25
N ALA A 104 -5.21 -9.95 8.07
CA ALA A 104 -4.32 -10.57 9.06
C ALA A 104 -4.34 -9.85 10.43
N VAL A 105 -4.42 -8.51 10.44
CA VAL A 105 -4.56 -7.72 11.66
C VAL A 105 -5.91 -7.98 12.34
N ALA A 106 -7.00 -8.09 11.57
CA ALA A 106 -8.33 -8.39 12.11
C ALA A 106 -8.38 -9.81 12.74
N GLU A 107 -7.82 -10.81 12.04
CA GLU A 107 -7.69 -12.19 12.52
C GLU A 107 -6.90 -12.25 13.83
N HIS A 108 -5.73 -11.60 13.88
CA HIS A 108 -4.89 -11.57 15.08
C HIS A 108 -5.60 -10.95 16.30
N LYS A 109 -6.48 -9.97 16.06
CA LYS A 109 -7.25 -9.32 17.13
C LYS A 109 -8.46 -10.13 17.61
N GLU A 110 -8.74 -11.29 17.00
CA GLU A 110 -10.01 -12.02 17.17
C GLU A 110 -11.24 -11.11 16.98
N SER A 111 -11.08 -10.06 16.17
CA SER A 111 -12.10 -9.02 16.00
C SER A 111 -12.90 -9.29 14.75
N THR A 112 -14.23 -9.26 14.89
CA THR A 112 -15.15 -9.28 13.74
C THR A 112 -15.24 -7.93 13.05
N ALA A 113 -14.68 -6.87 13.63
CA ALA A 113 -14.66 -5.54 13.05
C ALA A 113 -13.56 -5.42 11.98
N ALA A 114 -13.94 -4.99 10.78
CA ALA A 114 -13.00 -4.74 9.70
C ALA A 114 -12.01 -3.62 10.08
N ILE A 115 -10.72 -3.83 9.82
CA ILE A 115 -9.69 -2.79 9.98
C ILE A 115 -9.87 -1.76 8.85
N PRO A 116 -10.06 -0.47 9.18
CA PRO A 116 -10.22 0.55 8.16
C PRO A 116 -8.92 0.72 7.37
N ILE A 117 -9.05 0.72 6.04
CA ILE A 117 -7.97 0.99 5.10
C ILE A 117 -8.23 2.37 4.49
N VAL A 118 -7.37 3.34 4.75
CA VAL A 118 -7.41 4.65 4.10
C VAL A 118 -6.33 4.70 3.06
N VAL A 119 -6.69 5.19 1.88
CA VAL A 119 -5.73 5.21 0.80
C VAL A 119 -5.70 6.54 0.06
N PHE A 120 -4.48 7.00 -0.20
CA PHE A 120 -4.22 8.24 -0.91
C PHE A 120 -3.43 7.98 -2.20
N GLY A 121 -3.96 8.47 -3.33
CA GLY A 121 -3.33 8.41 -4.64
C GLY A 121 -3.95 9.46 -5.57
N PRO A 122 -3.15 10.28 -6.27
CA PRO A 122 -3.67 11.35 -7.12
C PRO A 122 -4.24 10.84 -8.45
N ASP A 123 -3.79 9.67 -8.92
CA ASP A 123 -4.20 9.08 -10.21
C ASP A 123 -4.66 7.64 -10.01
N TYR A 124 -5.95 7.41 -10.27
CA TYR A 124 -6.51 6.07 -10.36
C TYR A 124 -6.91 5.79 -11.81
N ASP A 125 -6.47 4.63 -12.28
CA ASP A 125 -7.07 3.99 -13.43
C ASP A 125 -8.53 3.62 -13.10
N ILE A 126 -9.45 3.85 -14.04
CA ILE A 126 -10.85 3.39 -14.00
C ILE A 126 -10.91 1.89 -13.66
N ALA A 127 -10.03 1.08 -14.24
CA ALA A 127 -9.92 -0.34 -13.93
C ALA A 127 -9.63 -0.54 -12.45
N ALA A 128 -8.65 0.15 -11.87
CA ALA A 128 -8.34 0.06 -10.43
C ALA A 128 -9.55 0.45 -9.56
N CYS A 129 -10.28 1.52 -9.90
CA CYS A 129 -11.50 1.90 -9.17
C CYS A 129 -12.60 0.84 -9.24
N HIS A 130 -12.87 0.26 -10.42
CA HIS A 130 -13.85 -0.81 -10.56
C HIS A 130 -13.43 -2.06 -9.78
N LEU A 131 -12.15 -2.41 -9.83
CA LEU A 131 -11.60 -3.56 -9.12
C LEU A 131 -11.71 -3.41 -7.61
N LEU A 132 -11.51 -2.20 -7.08
CA LEU A 132 -11.66 -1.88 -5.65
C LEU A 132 -13.10 -2.04 -5.14
N ALA A 133 -14.10 -1.86 -6.00
CA ALA A 133 -15.51 -2.01 -5.63
C ALA A 133 -15.91 -3.47 -5.33
N TYR A 134 -15.12 -4.45 -5.77
CA TYR A 134 -15.40 -5.88 -5.57
C TYR A 134 -14.83 -6.47 -4.28
N LEU A 135 -14.13 -5.68 -3.48
CA LEU A 135 -13.42 -6.20 -2.33
C LEU A 135 -14.24 -6.07 -1.04
N PRO A 136 -14.21 -7.08 -0.16
CA PRO A 136 -15.12 -7.18 0.96
C PRO A 136 -14.80 -6.22 2.12
N HIS A 137 -13.62 -5.58 2.12
CA HIS A 137 -13.26 -4.60 3.16
C HIS A 137 -13.53 -3.18 2.70
N LEU A 138 -14.04 -2.36 3.61
CA LEU A 138 -14.33 -0.95 3.38
C LEU A 138 -13.02 -0.17 3.18
N ILE A 139 -12.69 0.12 1.93
CA ILE A 139 -11.49 0.86 1.55
C ILE A 139 -11.90 2.29 1.27
N HIS A 140 -11.35 3.23 2.05
CA HIS A 140 -11.58 4.64 1.86
C HIS A 140 -10.53 5.22 0.92
N ILE A 141 -10.83 5.19 -0.37
CA ILE A 141 -10.05 5.90 -1.38
C ILE A 141 -10.33 7.40 -1.24
N SER A 142 -9.26 8.19 -1.16
CA SER A 142 -9.38 9.64 -1.07
C SER A 142 -8.44 10.34 -2.03
N SER A 143 -9.01 11.27 -2.80
CA SER A 143 -8.27 12.22 -3.61
C SER A 143 -7.76 13.42 -2.81
N SER A 144 -8.16 13.58 -1.54
CA SER A 144 -7.70 14.69 -0.70
C SER A 144 -6.28 14.46 -0.20
N PRO A 145 -5.34 15.39 -0.45
CA PRO A 145 -3.99 15.33 0.11
C PRO A 145 -4.00 15.43 1.64
N TYR A 146 -5.07 15.95 2.25
CA TYR A 146 -5.14 16.04 3.72
C TYR A 146 -5.37 14.70 4.42
N LYS A 147 -5.51 13.58 3.69
CA LYS A 147 -5.67 12.27 4.32
C LYS A 147 -4.41 11.73 4.99
N TYR A 148 -3.25 12.34 4.80
CA TYR A 148 -2.12 12.09 5.69
C TYR A 148 -2.49 12.32 7.17
N LEU A 149 -3.45 13.21 7.46
CA LEU A 149 -3.95 13.47 8.82
C LEU A 149 -4.75 12.32 9.43
N SER A 150 -5.10 11.26 8.68
CA SER A 150 -5.68 10.06 9.28
C SER A 150 -4.63 9.09 9.83
N MET A 151 -3.34 9.40 9.64
CA MET A 151 -2.27 8.67 10.31
C MET A 151 -2.26 9.03 11.81
N MET A 152 -2.31 8.00 12.63
CA MET A 152 -2.32 8.06 14.09
C MET A 152 -1.24 7.13 14.65
N PRO A 153 -0.90 7.21 15.95
CA PRO A 153 0.16 6.37 16.51
C PRO A 153 -0.08 4.87 16.46
N ASN A 154 -1.33 4.45 16.29
CA ASN A 154 -1.78 3.07 16.12
C ASN A 154 -1.97 2.69 14.63
N THR A 155 -1.47 3.49 13.69
CA THR A 155 -1.58 3.22 12.25
C THR A 155 -0.43 2.35 11.75
N LEU A 156 -0.72 1.39 10.89
CA LEU A 156 0.27 0.82 9.98
C LEU A 156 0.31 1.65 8.71
N VAL A 157 1.48 2.19 8.38
CA VAL A 157 1.66 3.01 7.18
C VAL A 157 2.37 2.18 6.10
N ILE A 158 1.84 2.18 4.88
CA ILE A 158 2.44 1.55 3.70
C ILE A 158 2.92 2.65 2.75
N CYS A 159 4.23 2.72 2.56
CA CYS A 159 4.93 3.70 1.71
C CYS A 159 5.87 2.96 0.74
N ILE A 160 5.32 2.03 -0.05
CA ILE A 160 6.10 1.35 -1.10
C ILE A 160 5.93 2.17 -2.38
N GLY A 161 6.98 2.30 -3.19
CA GLY A 161 6.86 2.90 -4.52
C GLY A 161 6.14 4.26 -4.48
N ILE A 162 6.63 5.19 -3.67
CA ILE A 162 6.06 6.54 -3.60
C ILE A 162 6.70 7.42 -4.69
N PRO A 163 5.95 8.37 -5.29
CA PRO A 163 6.53 9.30 -6.25
C PRO A 163 7.68 10.12 -5.63
N VAL A 164 8.84 10.14 -6.30
CA VAL A 164 10.08 10.79 -5.82
C VAL A 164 10.02 12.31 -5.73
N PHE A 165 8.91 12.93 -6.12
CA PHE A 165 8.68 14.37 -6.04
C PHE A 165 7.70 14.75 -4.93
N THR A 166 7.20 13.79 -4.16
CA THR A 166 6.35 14.02 -2.99
C THR A 166 7.14 13.66 -1.73
N PRO A 167 7.30 14.57 -0.76
CA PRO A 167 8.06 14.32 0.47
C PRO A 167 7.26 13.47 1.47
N ALA A 168 6.75 12.31 1.04
CA ALA A 168 5.77 11.54 1.81
C ALA A 168 6.32 10.99 3.13
N TYR A 169 7.60 10.63 3.19
CA TYR A 169 8.26 10.24 4.44
C TYR A 169 8.37 11.42 5.42
N GLU A 170 8.65 12.63 4.93
CA GLU A 170 8.72 13.83 5.78
C GLU A 170 7.32 14.24 6.27
N ILE A 171 6.29 14.18 5.41
CA ILE A 171 4.90 14.42 5.80
C ILE A 171 4.46 13.43 6.88
N MET A 172 4.75 12.15 6.69
CA MET A 172 4.51 11.11 7.70
C MET A 172 5.25 11.44 9.00
N ALA A 173 6.50 11.89 8.89
CA ALA A 173 7.29 12.22 10.06
C ALA A 173 6.69 13.38 10.86
N ASP A 174 6.24 14.42 10.17
CA ASP A 174 5.61 15.59 10.78
C ASP A 174 4.26 15.28 11.44
N CYS A 175 3.48 14.36 10.85
CA CYS A 175 2.18 13.99 11.40
C CYS A 175 2.30 13.12 12.67
N LEU A 176 3.38 12.36 12.79
CA LEU A 176 3.46 11.27 13.77
C LEU A 176 4.55 11.48 14.82
N PHE A 177 5.55 12.34 14.62
CA PHE A 177 6.57 12.61 15.65
C PHE A 177 5.95 13.32 16.87
N PRO A 178 6.30 12.93 18.12
CA PRO A 178 7.26 11.90 18.51
C PRO A 178 6.65 10.51 18.65
N SER A 179 5.36 10.33 18.45
CA SER A 179 4.63 9.10 18.79
C SER A 179 4.69 7.99 17.74
N GLY A 180 5.10 8.28 16.50
CA GLY A 180 5.34 7.34 15.39
C GLY A 180 4.13 6.46 15.00
N PRO A 181 4.05 5.89 13.78
CA PRO A 181 3.06 4.85 13.50
C PRO A 181 3.28 3.57 14.35
N ALA A 182 2.31 2.66 14.42
CA ALA A 182 2.52 1.36 15.05
C ALA A 182 3.55 0.53 14.26
N ALA A 183 3.44 0.59 12.93
CA ALA A 183 4.40 -0.01 12.01
C ALA A 183 4.48 0.79 10.70
N LEU A 184 5.60 0.66 10.01
CA LEU A 184 5.82 1.19 8.66
C LEU A 184 6.29 0.06 7.75
N MET A 185 5.78 0.02 6.53
CA MET A 185 6.31 -0.81 5.47
C MET A 185 6.70 0.06 4.28
N CYS A 186 7.97 0.06 3.91
CA CYS A 186 8.49 0.90 2.83
C CYS A 186 9.60 0.19 2.05
N ILE A 187 10.02 0.77 0.92
CA ILE A 187 11.26 0.33 0.27
C ILE A 187 12.43 0.69 1.21
N GLU A 188 13.52 -0.07 1.14
CA GLU A 188 14.81 0.26 1.73
C GLU A 188 15.10 1.75 1.53
N LEU A 189 15.54 2.41 2.61
CA LEU A 189 15.86 3.83 2.64
C LEU A 189 17.39 3.96 2.61
N PRO A 190 18.04 3.85 1.43
CA PRO A 190 19.49 3.88 1.36
C PRO A 190 20.03 5.27 1.72
N GLU A 191 21.06 5.29 2.57
CA GLU A 191 21.92 6.46 2.70
C GLU A 191 22.57 6.78 1.35
N GLN A 192 22.52 8.04 0.97
CA GLN A 192 23.05 8.52 -0.30
C GLN A 192 24.45 9.11 -0.09
N PRO A 193 25.34 9.03 -1.10
CA PRO A 193 26.70 9.57 -0.98
C PRO A 193 26.77 11.06 -0.67
N TRP A 194 25.71 11.83 -0.92
CA TRP A 194 25.66 13.26 -0.59
C TRP A 194 25.22 13.56 0.85
N HIS A 195 24.62 12.59 1.56
CA HIS A 195 24.27 12.74 2.98
C HIS A 195 25.52 12.97 3.84
N VAL A 196 26.66 12.38 3.48
CA VAL A 196 27.95 12.60 4.17
C VAL A 196 28.47 14.03 4.03
N GLN A 197 27.99 14.77 3.03
CA GLN A 197 28.33 16.17 2.78
C GLN A 197 27.35 17.13 3.47
N GLY A 198 26.37 16.61 4.22
CA GLY A 198 25.29 17.38 4.83
C GLY A 198 24.28 17.92 3.82
N LEU A 199 24.29 17.43 2.58
CA LEU A 199 23.31 17.80 1.56
C LEU A 199 22.10 16.87 1.70
N ILE A 200 20.89 17.44 1.74
CA ILE A 200 19.65 16.69 1.88
C ILE A 200 18.58 17.36 1.00
N SER A 201 17.91 16.57 0.17
CA SER A 201 16.70 17.01 -0.54
C SER A 201 15.47 16.81 0.34
N LEU A 202 14.46 17.69 0.20
CA LEU A 202 13.15 17.48 0.85
C LEU A 202 12.47 16.17 0.40
N CYS A 203 12.84 15.66 -0.77
CA CYS A 203 12.33 14.39 -1.29
C CYS A 203 13.19 13.18 -0.89
N ASP A 204 14.28 13.38 -0.16
CA ASP A 204 15.11 12.26 0.27
C ASP A 204 14.34 11.37 1.26
N PRO A 205 14.39 10.04 1.11
CA PRO A 205 13.70 9.13 2.02
C PRO A 205 14.22 9.18 3.47
N LEU A 206 15.47 9.61 3.66
CA LEU A 206 16.16 9.62 4.94
C LEU A 206 16.55 11.05 5.38
N VAL A 207 15.58 11.98 5.37
CA VAL A 207 15.78 13.30 5.99
C VAL A 207 15.94 13.17 7.52
N PRO A 208 16.57 14.14 8.23
CA PRO A 208 16.89 13.99 9.65
C PRO A 208 15.67 13.73 10.55
N ARG A 209 14.50 14.30 10.18
CA ARG A 209 13.23 14.03 10.87
C ARG A 209 12.78 12.58 10.74
N VAL A 210 12.90 12.00 9.54
CA VAL A 210 12.57 10.60 9.29
C VAL A 210 13.54 9.69 10.03
N ALA A 211 14.85 9.97 9.95
CA ALA A 211 15.87 9.22 10.68
C ALA A 211 15.56 9.15 12.18
N LYS A 212 15.21 10.30 12.79
CA LYS A 212 14.84 10.39 14.21
C LYS A 212 13.58 9.58 14.59
N ILE A 213 12.64 9.41 13.66
CA ILE A 213 11.50 8.54 13.88
C ILE A 213 11.92 7.08 13.82
N LEU A 214 12.71 6.70 12.81
CA LEU A 214 13.15 5.32 12.61
C LEU A 214 13.99 4.78 13.77
N GLU A 215 14.69 5.64 14.52
CA GLU A 215 15.36 5.28 15.78
C GLU A 215 14.43 4.57 16.79
N GLN A 216 13.13 4.83 16.72
CA GLN A 216 12.11 4.26 17.60
C GLN A 216 11.62 2.87 17.17
N TYR A 217 12.14 2.31 16.07
CA TYR A 217 11.64 1.07 15.46
C TYR A 217 12.68 -0.05 15.48
N GLU A 218 12.16 -1.27 15.55
CA GLU A 218 12.85 -2.50 15.18
C GLU A 218 12.63 -2.80 13.70
N VAL A 219 13.57 -3.48 13.07
CA VAL A 219 13.61 -3.67 11.62
C VAL A 219 13.45 -5.16 11.28
N GLY A 220 12.48 -5.49 10.43
CA GLY A 220 12.28 -6.81 9.84
C GLY A 220 12.31 -6.72 8.31
N TRP A 221 12.96 -7.68 7.66
CA TRP A 221 13.09 -7.72 6.20
C TRP A 221 12.10 -8.72 5.61
N LEU A 222 11.31 -8.30 4.61
CA LEU A 222 10.25 -9.12 4.00
C LEU A 222 10.69 -9.92 2.76
N GLY A 223 11.98 -9.86 2.42
CA GLY A 223 12.60 -10.61 1.33
C GLY A 223 14.12 -10.60 1.42
N ASP A 224 14.78 -11.41 0.59
CA ASP A 224 16.24 -11.47 0.56
C ASP A 224 16.83 -10.13 0.06
N PHE A 225 17.89 -9.67 0.74
CA PHE A 225 18.74 -8.60 0.23
C PHE A 225 19.49 -9.15 -0.99
N VAL A 226 18.96 -8.90 -2.19
CA VAL A 226 19.64 -9.31 -3.42
C VAL A 226 20.51 -8.14 -3.88
N PRO A 227 21.84 -8.16 -3.68
CA PRO A 227 22.72 -7.25 -4.39
C PRO A 227 22.47 -7.42 -5.89
N LYS A 228 22.35 -6.32 -6.63
CA LYS A 228 21.99 -6.24 -8.06
C LYS A 228 22.26 -7.53 -8.85
N VAL A 229 21.22 -8.34 -9.02
CA VAL A 229 20.99 -9.37 -10.05
C VAL A 229 22.19 -10.29 -10.34
N GLN A 230 22.17 -11.48 -9.73
CA GLN A 230 22.50 -12.70 -10.47
C GLN A 230 21.38 -13.73 -10.21
N ASP A 231 20.49 -13.84 -11.19
CA ASP A 231 19.76 -15.04 -11.62
C ASP A 231 19.42 -16.11 -10.57
N SER A 232 18.85 -15.71 -9.43
CA SER A 232 18.22 -16.66 -8.53
C SER A 232 16.89 -17.05 -9.17
N GLY A 233 16.78 -18.24 -9.76
CA GLY A 233 15.56 -18.82 -10.34
C GLY A 233 14.36 -18.97 -9.39
N LEU A 234 14.38 -18.26 -8.25
CA LEU A 234 13.26 -18.04 -7.35
C LEU A 234 12.27 -17.07 -8.00
N LYS A 235 11.23 -17.66 -8.61
CA LYS A 235 10.01 -16.97 -9.04
C LYS A 235 9.10 -16.59 -7.85
N GLU A 236 9.68 -16.25 -6.71
CA GLU A 236 8.89 -15.65 -5.62
C GLU A 236 8.57 -14.19 -5.97
N LEU A 237 7.59 -13.59 -5.28
CA LEU A 237 7.05 -12.27 -5.56
C LEU A 237 8.16 -11.18 -5.52
N GLN A 238 8.83 -10.97 -6.66
CA GLN A 238 9.97 -10.04 -6.80
C GLN A 238 9.62 -8.60 -6.43
N TRP A 239 8.33 -8.29 -6.28
CA TRP A 239 7.82 -6.97 -5.99
C TRP A 239 7.83 -6.58 -4.50
N LEU A 240 8.06 -7.51 -3.56
CA LEU A 240 8.39 -7.17 -2.16
C LEU A 240 9.90 -7.13 -1.89
N ARG A 241 10.71 -7.21 -2.94
CA ARG A 241 12.16 -7.07 -2.82
C ARG A 241 12.52 -5.70 -2.26
N ASN A 242 13.48 -5.69 -1.34
CA ASN A 242 13.92 -4.51 -0.61
C ASN A 242 12.80 -3.82 0.18
N VAL A 243 11.69 -4.51 0.50
CA VAL A 243 10.68 -3.97 1.41
C VAL A 243 11.10 -4.26 2.84
N VAL A 244 11.08 -3.21 3.64
CA VAL A 244 11.46 -3.22 5.05
C VAL A 244 10.22 -2.94 5.88
N TRP A 245 10.03 -3.76 6.90
CA TRP A 245 9.06 -3.58 7.97
C TRP A 245 9.75 -2.92 9.17
N TYR A 246 9.18 -1.84 9.66
CA TYR A 246 9.58 -1.19 10.90
C TYR A 246 8.44 -1.35 11.90
N SER A 247 8.66 -2.04 13.03
CA SER A 247 7.72 -2.09 14.15
C SER A 247 8.21 -1.27 15.31
N ARG A 248 7.34 -0.48 15.94
CA ARG A 248 7.73 0.39 17.05
C ARG A 248 8.30 -0.45 18.20
N LYS A 249 9.37 0.04 18.85
CA LYS A 249 9.94 -0.57 20.07
C LYS A 249 8.97 -0.46 21.24
N ARG A 250 9.10 -1.36 22.21
CA ARG A 250 8.40 -1.27 23.51
C ARG A 250 8.85 -0.06 24.32
#